data_AF-A0A9D7D5Q1-F1
#
_entry.id   AF-A0A9D7D5Q1-F1
#
_cell.length_a   1.000
_cell.length_b   1.000
_cell.length_c   1.000
_cell.angle_alpha   90.00
_cell.angle_beta   90.00
_cell.angle_gamma   90.00
#
_symmetry.space_group_name_H-M   'P 1'
#
loop_
_entity.id
_entity.type
_entity.pdbx_description
1 polymer ?
#
loop_
_entity_poly.entity_id
_entity_poly.type
_entity_poly.pdbx_seq_one_letter_code
_entity_poly.pdbx_strand_id
1 'polypeptide(L)'
;MSSLPPDDPNHVAKPVEAISSPALEPELPAPARRDPAPEPDEDVDVGLEALWAKVLSDWADAKPHNAALEYAAAREQLPELAGRYRALKDDPDKGAFARKRLEAIVTLATSMLMATASARPARRVPPVVTALAVAVSFGLMFWLARALLGR
;
A
#
# COMPACT_ATOMS: atom_id res chain seq x y z
N MET A 1 -75.21 16.51 -5.22
CA MET A 1 -75.30 15.11 -4.74
C MET A 1 -73.91 14.68 -4.30
N SER A 2 -73.83 13.94 -3.18
CA SER A 2 -72.64 13.56 -2.38
C SER A 2 -72.20 14.65 -1.38
N SER A 3 -72.85 14.83 -0.22
CA SER A 3 -72.95 13.97 1.00
C SER A 3 -71.59 13.53 1.58
N LEU A 4 -71.24 14.10 2.75
CA LEU A 4 -70.20 13.64 3.70
C LEU A 4 -70.41 12.19 4.14
N PRO A 5 -69.35 11.51 4.61
CA PRO A 5 -69.35 11.08 6.03
C PRO A 5 -67.91 11.20 6.66
N PRO A 6 -67.61 10.64 7.85
CA PRO A 6 -67.46 11.36 9.12
C PRO A 6 -66.02 11.27 9.69
N ASP A 7 -65.82 11.92 10.85
CA ASP A 7 -64.75 11.66 11.83
C ASP A 7 -64.24 10.21 11.80
N ASP A 8 -62.92 10.02 11.71
CA ASP A 8 -62.25 8.82 12.22
C ASP A 8 -61.52 9.18 13.53
N PRO A 9 -62.14 8.93 14.69
CA PRO A 9 -61.65 9.33 16.00
C PRO A 9 -60.78 8.24 16.64
N ASN A 10 -59.71 7.78 16.00
CA ASN A 10 -58.62 7.06 16.68
C ASN A 10 -57.48 6.64 15.73
N HIS A 11 -56.40 7.42 15.69
CA HIS A 11 -55.08 6.80 15.65
C HIS A 11 -54.07 7.59 16.50
N VAL A 12 -54.28 7.47 17.81
CA VAL A 12 -53.28 7.11 18.83
C VAL A 12 -51.81 7.45 18.53
N ALA A 13 -51.32 8.44 19.30
CA ALA A 13 -50.01 8.53 19.95
C ALA A 13 -48.74 8.68 19.06
N LYS A 14 -47.78 9.57 19.32
CA LYS A 14 -47.18 9.99 20.59
C LYS A 14 -46.48 11.35 20.47
N PRO A 15 -46.33 12.09 21.57
CA PRO A 15 -45.45 13.26 21.66
C PRO A 15 -43.99 12.79 21.62
N VAL A 16 -43.20 13.33 20.70
CA VAL A 16 -41.73 13.19 20.72
C VAL A 16 -41.19 14.48 21.32
N GLU A 17 -41.28 14.57 22.65
CA GLU A 17 -40.60 15.60 23.42
C GLU A 17 -39.09 15.47 23.23
N ALA A 18 -38.49 16.59 22.81
CA ALA A 18 -37.26 17.13 23.36
C ALA A 18 -36.08 16.15 23.50
N ILE A 19 -35.46 15.82 22.36
CA ILE A 19 -34.03 15.51 22.38
C ILE A 19 -33.30 16.85 22.24
N SER A 20 -32.93 17.41 23.39
CA SER A 20 -31.97 18.51 23.49
C SER A 20 -30.72 18.17 22.67
N SER A 21 -30.52 18.88 21.57
CA SER A 21 -29.22 18.98 20.91
C SER A 21 -28.52 20.20 21.48
N PRO A 22 -27.53 20.06 22.38
CA PRO A 22 -26.65 21.16 22.69
C PRO A 22 -25.83 21.53 21.45
N ALA A 23 -25.73 22.85 21.29
CA ALA A 23 -25.14 23.59 20.19
C ALA A 23 -23.76 23.13 19.71
N LEU A 24 -23.61 23.27 18.39
CA LEU A 24 -22.39 23.56 17.62
C LEU A 24 -21.13 23.91 18.43
N GLU A 25 -20.12 23.05 18.31
CA GLU A 25 -18.75 23.51 18.03
C GLU A 25 -18.37 22.98 16.64
N PRO A 26 -18.18 23.84 15.63
CA PRO A 26 -17.52 23.43 14.39
C PRO A 26 -16.04 23.21 14.73
N GLU A 27 -15.69 21.95 15.01
CA GLU A 27 -14.29 21.51 15.10
C GLU A 27 -13.62 21.86 13.77
N LEU A 28 -12.77 22.89 13.78
CA LEU A 28 -11.91 23.22 12.65
C LEU A 28 -11.16 21.95 12.24
N PRO A 29 -11.15 21.54 10.96
CA PRO A 29 -10.32 20.43 10.54
C PRO A 29 -8.87 20.77 10.88
N ALA A 30 -8.27 19.93 11.73
CA ALA A 30 -6.86 20.01 12.10
C ALA A 30 -6.01 20.33 10.87
N PRO A 31 -4.98 21.19 10.97
CA PRO A 31 -4.14 21.51 9.83
C PRO A 31 -3.61 20.19 9.26
N ALA A 32 -3.97 19.91 8.02
CA ALA A 32 -3.48 18.78 7.27
C ALA A 32 -1.98 18.67 7.53
N ARG A 33 -1.55 17.56 8.13
CA ARG A 33 -0.13 17.21 8.14
C ARG A 33 0.27 17.19 6.67
N ARG A 34 0.90 18.27 6.20
CA ARG A 34 1.73 18.19 5.01
C ARG A 34 2.86 17.30 5.45
N ASP A 35 2.75 16.01 5.13
CA ASP A 35 3.92 15.17 5.06
C ASP A 35 4.96 15.96 4.26
N PRO A 36 6.20 16.11 4.76
CA PRO A 36 7.23 16.78 4.00
C PRO A 36 7.28 16.11 2.63
N ALA A 37 7.11 16.91 1.57
CA ALA A 37 7.29 16.43 0.21
C ALA A 37 8.65 15.71 0.18
N PRO A 38 8.72 14.49 -0.40
CA PRO A 38 9.98 13.79 -0.50
C PRO A 38 10.97 14.73 -1.19
N GLU A 39 12.04 15.09 -0.50
CA GLU A 39 13.18 15.81 -1.08
C GLU A 39 13.58 15.02 -2.35
N PRO A 40 13.73 15.68 -3.50
CA PRO A 40 14.15 14.98 -4.71
C PRO A 40 15.58 14.49 -4.47
N ASP A 41 15.74 13.19 -4.24
CA ASP A 41 17.04 12.54 -4.25
C ASP A 41 17.66 12.81 -5.64
N GLU A 42 18.61 13.74 -5.72
CA GLU A 42 19.28 14.20 -6.95
C GLU A 42 20.22 13.15 -7.58
N ASP A 43 20.04 11.87 -7.26
CA ASP A 43 20.77 10.78 -7.90
C ASP A 43 19.97 10.23 -9.08
N VAL A 44 19.98 11.01 -10.18
CA VAL A 44 19.44 10.56 -11.47
C VAL A 44 20.22 9.32 -11.92
N ASP A 45 19.58 8.15 -11.85
CA ASP A 45 20.20 6.90 -12.29
C ASP A 45 20.42 6.93 -13.81
N VAL A 46 21.70 7.08 -14.18
CA VAL A 46 22.19 7.15 -15.57
C VAL A 46 21.76 5.92 -16.38
N GLY A 47 21.64 4.75 -15.75
CA GLY A 47 21.20 3.53 -16.42
C GLY A 47 19.71 3.54 -16.74
N LEU A 48 18.87 4.05 -15.83
CA LEU A 48 17.45 4.25 -16.09
C LEU A 48 17.25 5.29 -17.19
N GLU A 49 18.03 6.37 -17.19
CA GLU A 49 17.97 7.41 -18.22
C GLU A 49 18.33 6.88 -19.62
N ALA A 50 19.38 6.05 -19.72
CA ALA A 50 19.76 5.44 -20.98
C ALA A 50 18.69 4.47 -21.52
N LEU A 51 18.00 3.74 -20.65
CA LEU A 51 16.86 2.89 -21.04
C LEU A 51 15.64 3.73 -21.42
N TRP A 52 15.41 4.84 -20.73
CA TRP A 52 14.34 5.76 -21.03
C TRP A 52 14.51 6.44 -22.39
N ALA A 53 15.73 6.82 -22.75
CA ALA A 53 16.04 7.33 -24.09
C ALA A 53 15.68 6.31 -25.19
N LYS A 54 15.92 5.02 -24.95
CA LYS A 54 15.52 3.94 -25.89
C LYS A 54 14.01 3.78 -25.98
N VAL A 55 13.30 3.89 -24.85
CA VAL A 55 11.83 3.91 -24.81
C VAL A 55 11.27 5.07 -25.65
N LEU A 56 11.85 6.26 -25.53
CA LEU A 56 11.41 7.42 -26.31
C LEU A 56 11.73 7.28 -27.80
N SER A 57 12.84 6.63 -28.14
CA SER A 57 13.24 6.35 -29.53
C SER A 57 12.35 5.30 -30.18
N ASP A 58 11.87 4.31 -29.43
CA ASP A 58 11.03 3.22 -29.92
C ASP A 58 9.84 2.99 -28.98
N TRP A 59 8.88 3.91 -29.06
CA TRP A 59 7.71 3.96 -28.19
C TRP A 59 6.68 2.85 -28.49
N ALA A 60 6.70 2.30 -29.70
CA ALA A 60 5.76 1.26 -30.10
C ALA A 60 6.23 -0.13 -29.67
N ASP A 61 7.55 -0.35 -29.54
CA ASP A 61 8.10 -1.64 -29.13
C ASP A 61 7.97 -1.85 -27.61
N ALA A 62 7.32 -2.94 -27.21
CA ALA A 62 7.20 -3.32 -25.81
C ALA A 62 8.55 -3.67 -25.15
N LYS A 63 9.58 -4.04 -25.92
CA LYS A 63 10.87 -4.48 -25.40
C LYS A 63 11.62 -3.41 -24.58
N PRO A 64 11.87 -2.18 -25.07
CA PRO A 64 12.51 -1.14 -24.27
C PRO A 64 11.66 -0.76 -23.04
N HIS A 65 10.33 -0.77 -23.15
CA HIS A 65 9.44 -0.50 -22.02
C HIS A 65 9.59 -1.55 -20.91
N ASN A 66 9.65 -2.84 -21.27
CA ASN A 66 9.84 -3.92 -20.31
C ASN A 66 11.24 -3.89 -19.69
N ALA A 67 12.28 -3.60 -20.49
CA ALA A 67 13.64 -3.47 -19.98
C ALA A 67 13.78 -2.31 -18.96
N ALA A 68 13.16 -1.16 -19.24
CA ALA A 68 13.11 -0.05 -18.29
C ALA A 68 12.34 -0.41 -17.01
N LEU A 69 11.22 -1.14 -17.15
CA LEU A 69 10.41 -1.59 -16.02
C LEU A 69 11.16 -2.58 -15.12
N GLU A 70 11.81 -3.59 -15.70
CA GLU A 70 12.62 -4.57 -14.97
C GLU A 70 13.80 -3.89 -14.26
N TYR A 71 14.48 -2.96 -14.94
CA TYR A 71 15.57 -2.19 -14.35
C TYR A 71 15.10 -1.37 -13.15
N ALA A 72 14.00 -0.63 -13.31
CA ALA A 72 13.41 0.18 -12.25
C ALA A 72 12.91 -0.69 -11.08
N ALA A 73 12.31 -1.85 -11.35
CA ALA A 73 11.87 -2.79 -10.33
C ALA A 73 13.04 -3.34 -9.51
N ALA A 74 14.14 -3.72 -10.16
CA ALA A 74 15.32 -4.27 -9.51
C ALA A 74 16.06 -3.26 -8.61
N ARG A 75 15.84 -1.96 -8.83
CA ARG A 75 16.48 -0.85 -8.10
C ARG A 75 15.51 -0.04 -7.24
N GLU A 76 14.27 -0.50 -7.12
CA GLU A 76 13.21 0.21 -6.38
C GLU A 76 12.88 1.62 -6.93
N GLN A 77 13.23 1.89 -8.19
CA GLN A 77 13.00 3.16 -8.89
C GLN A 77 11.70 3.18 -9.72
N LEU A 78 10.73 2.34 -9.36
CA LEU A 78 9.40 2.35 -9.97
C LEU A 78 8.67 3.71 -9.87
N PRO A 79 8.79 4.48 -8.76
CA PRO A 79 8.17 5.81 -8.66
C PRO A 79 8.72 6.81 -9.69
N GLU A 80 10.03 6.78 -9.92
CA GLU A 80 10.73 7.64 -10.88
C GLU A 80 10.28 7.33 -12.32
N LEU A 81 10.29 6.04 -12.69
CA LEU A 81 9.78 5.61 -13.99
C LEU A 81 8.30 5.97 -14.17
N ALA A 82 7.47 5.82 -13.12
CA ALA A 82 6.06 6.23 -13.15
C ALA A 82 5.89 7.74 -13.33
N GLY A 83 6.74 8.57 -12.71
CA GLY A 83 6.76 10.01 -12.90
C GLY A 83 6.92 10.40 -14.38
N ARG A 84 7.85 9.74 -15.07
CA ARG A 84 8.12 9.97 -16.49
C ARG A 84 6.94 9.59 -17.38
N TYR A 85 6.26 8.47 -17.12
CA TYR A 85 5.03 8.12 -17.85
C TYR A 85 3.86 9.03 -17.51
N ARG A 86 3.75 9.54 -16.27
CA ARG A 86 2.70 10.51 -15.90
C ARG A 86 2.84 11.81 -16.69
N ALA A 87 4.07 12.28 -16.94
CA ALA A 87 4.32 13.46 -17.78
C ALA A 87 3.81 13.28 -19.24
N LEU A 88 3.72 12.04 -19.72
CA LEU A 88 3.29 11.69 -21.08
C LEU A 88 1.84 11.18 -21.15
N LYS A 89 1.14 11.10 -20.02
CA LYS A 89 -0.24 10.55 -19.92
C LYS A 89 -1.25 11.35 -20.74
N ASP A 90 -1.08 12.66 -20.79
CA ASP A 90 -2.03 13.60 -21.40
C ASP A 90 -1.66 13.93 -22.86
N ASP A 91 -0.58 13.34 -23.38
CA ASP A 91 -0.19 13.43 -24.78
C ASP A 91 -1.22 12.68 -25.67
N PRO A 92 -1.76 13.29 -26.74
CA PRO A 92 -2.76 12.66 -27.60
C PRO A 92 -2.24 11.40 -28.32
N ASP A 93 -0.94 11.33 -28.63
CA ASP A 93 -0.36 10.22 -29.38
C ASP A 93 0.17 9.12 -28.44
N LYS A 94 0.77 9.53 -27.32
CA LYS A 94 1.48 8.62 -26.40
C LYS A 94 0.67 8.26 -25.15
N GLY A 95 -0.36 9.03 -24.82
CA GLY A 95 -1.08 8.95 -23.56
C GLY A 95 -1.86 7.66 -23.34
N ALA A 96 -2.43 7.07 -24.40
CA ALA A 96 -3.10 5.77 -24.29
C ALA A 96 -2.13 4.65 -23.88
N PHE A 97 -0.93 4.63 -24.47
CA PHE A 97 0.10 3.65 -24.14
C PHE A 97 0.73 3.91 -22.77
N ALA A 98 0.98 5.19 -22.45
CA ALA A 98 1.51 5.59 -21.13
C ALA A 98 0.57 5.19 -19.99
N ARG A 99 -0.75 5.37 -20.15
CA ARG A 99 -1.76 4.93 -19.16
C ARG A 99 -1.70 3.43 -18.90
N LYS A 100 -1.64 2.62 -19.96
CA LYS A 100 -1.50 1.16 -19.85
C LYS A 100 -0.21 0.76 -19.13
N ARG A 101 0.89 1.49 -19.35
CA ARG A 101 2.17 1.23 -18.66
C ARG A 101 2.16 1.65 -17.20
N LEU A 102 1.49 2.74 -16.86
CA LEU A 102 1.27 3.14 -15.48
C LEU A 102 0.50 2.07 -14.69
N GLU A 103 -0.56 1.50 -15.26
CA GLU A 103 -1.30 0.40 -14.65
C GLU A 103 -0.44 -0.84 -14.42
N ALA A 104 0.44 -1.17 -15.38
CA ALA A 104 1.39 -2.26 -15.24
C ALA A 104 2.41 -2.02 -14.11
N ILE A 105 2.92 -0.78 -13.99
CA ILE A 105 3.82 -0.38 -12.90
C ILE A 105 3.12 -0.52 -11.54
N VAL A 106 1.88 -0.04 -11.42
CA VAL A 106 1.10 -0.15 -10.17
C VAL A 106 0.85 -1.62 -9.80
N THR A 107 0.49 -2.44 -10.80
CA THR A 107 0.27 -3.88 -10.59
C THR A 107 1.55 -4.56 -10.10
N LEU A 108 2.69 -4.24 -10.70
CA LEU A 108 4.00 -4.77 -10.30
C LEU A 108 4.38 -4.32 -8.88
N ALA A 109 4.25 -3.03 -8.57
CA ALA A 109 4.55 -2.51 -7.24
C ALA A 109 3.67 -3.17 -6.16
N THR A 110 2.38 -3.37 -6.47
CA THR A 110 1.44 -4.05 -5.56
C THR A 110 1.81 -5.52 -5.38
N SER A 111 2.21 -6.22 -6.45
CA SER A 111 2.63 -7.61 -6.34
C SER A 111 3.91 -7.75 -5.54
N MET A 112 4.87 -6.84 -5.69
CA MET A 112 6.10 -6.78 -4.88
C MET A 112 5.77 -6.53 -3.40
N LEU A 113 4.85 -5.60 -3.10
CA LEU A 113 4.38 -5.34 -1.74
C LEU A 113 3.70 -6.58 -1.12
N MET A 114 2.88 -7.29 -1.89
CA MET A 114 2.25 -8.53 -1.42
C MET A 114 3.28 -9.66 -1.26
N ALA A 115 4.32 -9.72 -2.10
CA ALA A 115 5.40 -10.69 -1.99
C ALA A 115 6.25 -10.45 -0.72
N THR A 116 6.52 -9.19 -0.37
CA THR A 116 7.24 -8.86 0.88
C THR A 116 6.39 -9.16 2.11
N ALA A 117 5.07 -8.92 2.06
CA ALA A 117 4.15 -9.27 3.13
C ALA A 117 3.98 -10.80 3.32
N SER A 118 4.14 -11.58 2.24
CA SER A 118 3.95 -13.04 2.23
C SER A 118 5.26 -13.84 2.26
N ALA A 119 6.40 -13.20 2.51
CA ALA A 119 7.68 -13.83 2.80
C ALA A 119 7.66 -14.56 4.17
N ARG A 120 6.66 -15.42 4.40
CA ARG A 120 6.75 -16.51 5.35
C ARG A 120 7.95 -17.34 4.90
N PRO A 121 8.96 -17.58 5.75
CA PRO A 121 10.16 -18.29 5.32
C PRO A 121 9.75 -19.66 4.78
N ALA A 122 9.84 -19.84 3.46
CA ALA A 122 9.66 -21.13 2.80
C ALA A 122 10.77 -22.14 3.16
N ARG A 123 11.65 -21.76 4.10
CA ARG A 123 12.64 -22.65 4.68
C ARG A 123 12.00 -23.39 5.85
N ARG A 124 11.37 -24.53 5.52
CA ARG A 124 10.98 -25.57 6.47
C ARG A 124 12.24 -25.94 7.27
N VAL A 125 12.43 -25.32 8.42
CA VAL A 125 13.61 -25.56 9.26
C VAL A 125 13.61 -27.04 9.61
N PRO A 126 14.69 -27.80 9.31
CA PRO A 126 14.69 -29.22 9.61
C PRO A 126 14.50 -29.40 11.13
N PRO A 127 13.65 -30.34 11.57
CA PRO A 127 13.30 -30.50 12.99
C PRO A 127 14.53 -30.75 13.88
N VAL A 128 15.64 -31.18 13.29
CA VAL A 128 16.94 -31.33 13.96
C VAL A 128 17.51 -29.99 14.45
N VAL A 129 17.34 -28.90 13.70
CA VAL A 129 17.84 -27.57 14.09
C VAL A 129 17.04 -27.01 15.27
N THR A 130 15.71 -27.20 15.26
CA THR A 130 14.87 -26.83 16.40
C THR A 130 15.16 -27.70 17.62
N ALA A 131 15.40 -29.01 17.45
CA ALA A 131 15.77 -29.90 18.53
C ALA A 131 17.13 -29.52 19.16
N LEU A 132 18.13 -29.14 18.34
CA LEU A 132 19.42 -28.65 18.81
C LEU A 132 19.28 -27.35 19.61
N ALA A 133 18.51 -26.38 19.12
CA ALA A 133 18.29 -25.11 19.82
C ALA A 133 17.64 -25.32 21.19
N VAL A 134 16.65 -26.22 21.27
CA VAL A 134 16.01 -26.62 22.53
C VAL A 134 16.99 -27.34 23.44
N ALA A 135 17.74 -28.32 22.94
CA ALA A 135 18.72 -29.07 23.73
C ALA A 135 19.81 -28.16 24.32
N VAL A 136 20.32 -27.19 23.55
CA VAL A 136 21.29 -26.20 24.03
C VAL A 136 20.70 -25.33 25.15
N SER A 137 19.45 -24.88 24.98
CA SER A 137 18.75 -24.07 26.00
C SER A 137 18.56 -24.84 27.30
N PHE A 138 18.09 -26.10 27.23
CA PHE A 138 17.94 -26.95 28.41
C PHE A 138 19.27 -27.32 29.04
N GLY A 139 20.31 -27.57 28.24
CA GLY A 139 21.66 -27.85 28.73
C GLY A 139 22.24 -26.67 29.51
N LEU A 140 22.08 -25.45 29.00
CA LEU A 140 22.48 -24.21 29.70
C LEU A 140 21.71 -24.04 31.01
N MET A 141 20.39 -24.16 30.98
CA MET A 141 19.54 -24.08 32.18
C MET A 141 19.94 -25.10 33.24
N PHE A 142 20.16 -26.36 32.84
CA PHE A 142 20.56 -27.44 33.74
C PHE A 142 21.96 -27.20 34.32
N TRP A 143 22.91 -26.76 33.50
CA TRP A 143 24.26 -26.44 33.93
C TRP A 143 24.29 -25.28 34.94
N LEU A 144 23.54 -24.20 34.66
CA LEU A 144 23.38 -23.07 35.57
C LEU A 144 22.74 -23.48 36.90
N ALA A 145 21.68 -24.30 36.86
CA ALA A 145 21.03 -24.81 38.07
C ALA A 145 22.01 -25.65 38.92
N ARG A 146 22.81 -26.51 38.28
CA ARG A 146 23.82 -27.32 38.96
C ARG A 146 24.94 -26.46 39.57
N ALA A 147 25.36 -25.41 38.86
CA ALA A 147 26.38 -24.48 39.34
C ALA A 147 25.90 -23.65 40.54
N LEU A 148 24.61 -23.31 40.61
CA LEU A 148 24.00 -22.59 41.72
C LEU A 148 23.77 -23.48 42.96
N LEU A 149 23.35 -24.73 42.78
CA LEU A 149 23.14 -25.68 43.89
C LEU A 149 24.43 -26.29 44.43
N GLY A 150 25.49 -26.32 43.63
CA GLY A 150 26.80 -26.86 44.03
C GLY A 150 27.70 -25.86 44.77
N ARG A 151 27.17 -24.69 45.12
CA ARG A 151 27.87 -23.61 45.83
C ARG A 151 27.31 -23.46 47.23
#